data_AF-A0A6L7WLI2-F1
#
_entry.id   AF-A0A6L7WLI2-F1
#
_cell.length_a   1.000
_cell.length_b   1.000
_cell.length_c   1.000
_cell.angle_alpha   90.00
_cell.angle_beta   90.00
_cell.angle_gamma   90.00
#
_symmetry.space_group_name_H-M   'P 1'
#
loop_
_entity.id
_entity.type
_entity.pdbx_description
1 polymer ?
#
loop_
_entity_poly.entity_id
_entity_poly.type
_entity_poly.pdbx_seq_one_letter_code
_entity_poly.pdbx_strand_id
1 'polypeptide(L)' 'MNVTFSHRLSFQSDINAAVNRIPTKSVKSMKLAGTAMNDFGDMMRVLDAGQCFLGDQASSRAVLIQVRPRVTAHGGYSPF' A
#
# COMPACT_ATOMS: atom_id res chain seq x y z
N MET A 1 17.91 -2.52 7.23
CA MET A 1 17.19 -2.66 5.95
C MET A 1 15.74 -2.30 6.26
N ASN A 2 15.22 -1.22 5.68
CA ASN A 2 13.90 -0.70 6.00
C ASN A 2 12.95 -1.01 4.85
N VAL A 3 11.92 -1.80 5.15
CA VAL A 3 10.90 -2.23 4.20
C VAL A 3 9.55 -1.70 4.70
N THR A 4 8.74 -1.18 3.80
CA THR A 4 7.41 -0.64 4.11
C THR A 4 6.33 -1.36 3.32
N PHE A 5 5.27 -1.76 4.02
CA PHE A 5 4.04 -2.30 3.43
C PHE A 5 2.91 -1.29 3.65
N SER A 6 2.47 -0.66 2.56
CA SER A 6 1.46 0.39 2.59
C SER A 6 0.12 -0.17 2.06
N HIS A 7 -0.73 -0.59 2.99
CA HIS A 7 -2.09 -1.09 2.71
C HIS A 7 -3.06 0.06 2.42
N ARG A 8 -4.32 -0.29 2.13
CA ARG A 8 -5.39 0.68 1.91
C ARG A 8 -5.49 1.68 3.07
N LEU A 9 -5.46 2.97 2.73
CA LEU A 9 -5.71 4.08 3.65
C LEU A 9 -6.83 4.96 3.10
N SER A 10 -7.74 5.39 3.96
CA SER A 10 -8.93 6.17 3.55
C SER A 10 -8.83 7.65 3.96
N PHE A 11 -8.18 7.95 5.08
CA PHE A 11 -8.05 9.31 5.59
C PHE A 11 -6.84 10.02 5.00
N GLN A 12 -7.01 11.27 4.58
CA GLN A 12 -5.93 12.03 3.95
C GLN A 12 -4.74 12.26 4.90
N SER A 13 -4.99 12.42 6.20
CA SER A 13 -3.94 12.53 7.22
C SER A 13 -3.03 11.30 7.24
N ASP A 14 -3.63 10.11 7.18
CA ASP A 14 -2.91 8.84 7.22
C ASP A 14 -2.11 8.62 5.94
N ILE A 15 -2.70 8.99 4.79
CA ILE A 15 -2.02 8.97 3.49
C ILE A 15 -0.78 9.86 3.53
N ASN A 16 -0.93 11.13 3.96
CA ASN A 16 0.19 12.06 4.05
C ASN A 16 1.28 11.53 4.99
N ALA A 17 0.86 10.99 6.14
CA ALA A 17 1.75 10.39 7.12
C ALA A 17 2.49 9.16 6.59
N ALA A 18 1.86 8.35 5.74
CA ALA A 18 2.47 7.20 5.09
C ALA A 18 3.44 7.65 3.99
N VAL A 19 3.03 8.54 3.08
CA VAL A 19 3.87 9.05 1.97
C VAL A 19 5.17 9.64 2.49
N ASN A 20 5.12 10.44 3.55
CA ASN A 20 6.30 11.05 4.15
C ASN A 20 7.28 10.05 4.78
N ARG A 21 6.87 8.79 4.98
CA ARG A 21 7.66 7.73 5.60
C ARG A 21 8.09 6.62 4.65
N ILE A 22 7.62 6.63 3.39
CA ILE A 22 8.04 5.64 2.39
C ILE A 22 9.52 5.90 2.06
N PRO A 23 10.41 4.93 2.26
CA PRO A 23 11.86 5.11 2.09
C PRO A 23 12.29 5.04 0.61
N THR A 24 11.36 4.84 -0.32
CA THR A 24 11.59 4.74 -1.76
C THR A 24 10.79 5.80 -2.53
N LYS A 25 10.97 5.88 -3.84
CA LYS A 25 10.19 6.79 -4.69
C LYS A 25 8.74 6.32 -4.80
N SER A 26 7.80 7.24 -4.59
CA SER A 26 6.37 6.98 -4.80
C SER A 26 6.06 6.69 -6.27
N VAL A 27 5.06 5.86 -6.51
CA VAL A 27 4.57 5.56 -7.87
C VAL A 27 3.92 6.81 -8.45
N LYS A 28 4.41 7.28 -9.60
CA LYS A 28 3.91 8.50 -10.25
C LYS A 28 2.60 8.29 -10.99
N SER A 29 2.39 7.11 -11.57
CA SER A 29 1.15 6.78 -12.26
C SER A 29 0.88 5.28 -12.21
N MET A 30 -0.40 4.94 -12.14
CA MET A 30 -0.91 3.57 -12.15
C MET A 30 -2.15 3.52 -13.03
N LYS A 31 -2.29 2.46 -13.83
CA LYS A 31 -3.54 2.20 -14.56
C LYS A 31 -4.22 0.99 -13.92
N LEU A 32 -5.40 1.20 -13.35
CA LEU A 32 -6.21 0.16 -12.72
C LEU A 32 -7.60 0.13 -13.37
N ALA A 33 -8.02 -1.05 -13.84
CA ALA A 33 -9.32 -1.26 -14.48
C ALA A 33 -9.66 -0.25 -15.61
N GLY A 34 -8.66 0.20 -16.37
CA GLY A 34 -8.83 1.19 -17.45
C GLY A 34 -8.65 2.64 -17.01
N THR A 35 -8.73 2.94 -15.72
CA THR A 35 -8.56 4.28 -15.15
C THR A 35 -7.10 4.57 -14.87
N ALA A 36 -6.58 5.68 -15.40
CA ALA A 36 -5.25 6.18 -15.05
C ALA A 36 -5.34 7.05 -13.79
N MET A 37 -4.52 6.74 -12.79
CA MET A 37 -4.36 7.47 -11.55
C MET A 37 -2.96 8.06 -11.53
N ASN A 38 -2.84 9.33 -11.17
CA ASN A 38 -1.56 10.06 -11.13
C ASN A 38 -1.21 10.58 -9.73
N ASP A 39 -2.11 10.41 -8.76
CA ASP A 39 -1.86 10.71 -7.36
C ASP A 39 -1.67 9.41 -6.56
N PHE A 40 -0.61 9.34 -5.78
CA PHE A 40 -0.30 8.14 -5.01
C PHE A 40 -1.29 7.90 -3.87
N GLY A 41 -1.88 8.96 -3.29
CA GLY A 41 -2.93 8.85 -2.30
C GLY A 41 -4.20 8.22 -2.86
N ASP A 42 -4.60 8.60 -4.07
CA ASP A 42 -5.70 7.96 -4.80
C ASP A 42 -5.40 6.47 -5.06
N MET A 43 -4.15 6.15 -5.44
CA MET A 43 -3.74 4.75 -5.61
C MET A 43 -3.85 3.96 -4.31
N MET A 44 -3.53 4.55 -3.16
CA MET A 44 -3.67 3.89 -1.86
C MET A 44 -5.13 3.63 -1.47
N ARG A 45 -6.06 4.50 -1.88
CA ARG A 45 -7.49 4.39 -1.53
C ARG A 45 -8.19 3.24 -2.24
N VAL A 46 -7.70 2.88 -3.44
CA VAL A 46 -8.30 1.85 -4.30
C VAL A 46 -7.73 0.46 -4.09
N LEU A 47 -6.76 0.30 -3.18
CA LEU A 47 -6.21 -1.01 -2.84
C LEU A 47 -7.28 -1.90 -2.22
N ASP A 48 -7.36 -3.14 -2.70
CA ASP A 48 -8.24 -4.16 -2.13
C ASP A 48 -7.61 -4.87 -0.92
N ALA A 49 -8.43 -5.69 -0.25
CA ALA A 49 -7.94 -6.54 0.84
C ALA A 49 -6.77 -7.42 0.36
N GLY A 50 -5.69 -7.42 1.15
CA GLY A 50 -4.46 -8.13 0.83
C GLY A 50 -3.56 -7.41 -0.20
N GLN A 51 -3.96 -6.28 -0.79
CA GLN A 51 -3.07 -5.49 -1.63
C GLN A 51 -2.26 -4.49 -0.80
N CYS A 52 -1.02 -4.24 -1.20
CA CYS A 52 -0.22 -3.13 -0.69
C CYS A 52 0.88 -2.72 -1.67
N PHE A 53 1.33 -1.47 -1.53
CA PHE A 53 2.61 -1.06 -2.09
C PHE A 53 3.75 -1.49 -1.17
N LEU A 54 4.73 -2.18 -1.74
CA LEU A 54 5.97 -2.55 -1.09
C LEU A 54 7.07 -1.58 -1.51
N GLY A 55 7.67 -0.92 -0.52
CA GLY A 55 8.85 -0.08 -0.68
C GLY A 55 10.04 -0.65 0.07
N ASP A 56 11.23 -0.57 -0.53
CA ASP A 56 12.49 -0.94 0.11
C ASP A 56 13.47 0.22 -0.05
N GLN A 57 14.12 0.62 1.04
CA GLN A 57 15.13 1.69 1.05
C GLN A 57 16.32 1.39 0.13
N ALA A 58 16.63 0.11 -0.13
CA ALA A 58 17.74 -0.28 -0.99
C ALA A 58 17.35 -0.33 -2.48
N SER A 59 16.07 -0.10 -2.80
CA SER A 59 15.53 -0.16 -4.15
C SER A 59 15.00 1.19 -4.61
N SER A 60 15.19 1.49 -5.90
CA SER A 60 14.60 2.67 -6.55
C SER A 60 13.15 2.47 -7.00
N ARG A 61 12.59 1.28 -6.78
CA ARG A 61 11.27 0.86 -7.28
C ARG A 61 10.36 0.48 -6.11
N ALA A 62 9.13 0.98 -6.13
CA ALA A 62 8.02 0.42 -5.40
C ALA A 62 7.29 -0.61 -6.27
N VAL A 63 6.75 -1.65 -5.64
CA VAL A 63 5.97 -2.70 -6.34
C VAL A 63 4.61 -2.87 -5.69
N LEU A 64 3.58 -3.06 -6.50
CA LEU A 64 2.26 -3.46 -6.02
C LEU A 64 2.26 -4.97 -5.79
N ILE A 65 1.88 -5.42 -4.60
CA ILE A 65 1.85 -6.84 -4.25
C ILE A 65 0.47 -7.27 -3.76
N GLN A 66 0.15 -8.55 -3.99
CA GLN A 66 -1.00 -9.24 -3.39
C GLN A 66 -0.49 -10.19 -2.29
N VAL A 67 -0.67 -9.79 -1.04
CA VAL A 67 -0.44 -10.62 0.14
C VAL A 67 -1.57 -11.63 0.26
N ARG A 68 -1.22 -12.92 0.22
CA ARG A 68 -2.20 -13.99 0.47
C ARG A 68 -2.57 -14.03 1.95
N PRO A 69 -3.85 -14.26 2.29
CA PRO A 69 -4.25 -14.55 3.66
C PRO A 69 -3.46 -15.71 4.24
N ARG A 70 -3.17 -15.64 5.55
CA ARG A 70 -2.49 -16.73 6.25
C ARG A 70 -3.42 -17.94 6.32
N VAL A 71 -2.86 -19.14 6.18
CA VAL A 71 -3.60 -20.41 6.33
C VAL A 71 -3.98 -20.68 7.79
N THR A 72 -3.22 -20.13 8.74
CA THR A 72 -3.45 -20.29 10.17
C THR A 72 -4.02 -19.00 10.77
N ALA A 73 -5.00 -19.10 11.65
CA ALA A 73 -5.49 -17.96 12.42
C ALA A 73 -4.39 -17.38 13.31
N HIS A 74 -4.21 -16.06 13.27
CA HIS A 74 -3.64 -15.33 14.40
C HIS A 74 -4.82 -15.02 15.33
N GLY A 75 -4.68 -15.16 16.64
CA GLY A 75 -5.77 -15.03 17.63
C GLY A 75 -6.33 -13.60 17.78
N GLY A 76 -6.67 -12.94 16.68
CA GLY A 76 -7.28 -11.62 16.60
C GLY A 76 -8.74 -11.74 16.18
N TYR A 77 -9.61 -11.38 17.11
CA TYR A 77 -11.07 -11.46 17.13
C TYR A 77 -11.82 -11.01 15.86
N SER A 78 -12.91 -11.74 15.58
CA SER A 78 -14.11 -11.22 14.90
C SER A 78 -14.66 -10.00 15.67
N PRO A 79 -14.97 -8.87 15.01
CA PRO A 79 -15.71 -7.80 15.67
C PRO A 79 -17.15 -8.27 15.89
N PHE A 80 -17.56 -8.32 17.16
CA PHE A 80 -18.97 -8.24 17.54
C PHE A 80 -19.40 -6.78 17.54
#